data_AF-A0A7T5RLZ9-F1
#
_entry.id   AF-A0A7T5RLZ9-F1
#
_cell.length_a   1.000
_cell.length_b   1.000
_cell.length_c   1.000
_cell.angle_alpha   90.00
_cell.angle_beta   90.00
_cell.angle_gamma   90.00
#
_symmetry.space_group_name_H-M   'P 1'
#
loop_
_entity.id
_entity.type
_entity.pdbx_description
1 polymer ?
#
loop_
_entity_poly.entity_id
_entity_poly.type
_entity_poly.pdbx_seq_one_letter_code
_entity_poly.pdbx_strand_id
1 'polypeptide(L)'
;MSEKGKIGLSEASALLDLVIGAQGSADEIFDLSKLPRKMMEIERKYWLTPNGENTDLVITDFITRFGERLKHCGITVERFTPFVGVDQYYIMERGGDEFIFRYRVGANRSPQLTVKFQLNKGSNMVRGELNLSVKYEDPEKIGAFLAVIAALADSCKIFTVQQSGNIWITKSPAGNLVEVVVYRTARISPPERLEVFVEVEPLNSDKIDRAVATIDEYEKELQLGGLLCEKSIAEIFR
;
A
#
# COMPACT_ATOMS: atom_id res chain seq x y z
N MET A 1 -28.26 -1.74 14.10
CA MET A 1 -27.29 -0.66 14.34
C MET A 1 -26.15 -1.28 15.15
N SER A 2 -24.98 -1.51 14.56
CA SER A 2 -23.86 -2.14 15.26
C SER A 2 -22.90 -1.07 15.76
N GLU A 3 -22.74 -0.98 17.08
CA GLU A 3 -21.61 -0.31 17.72
C GLU A 3 -20.32 -1.06 17.34
N LYS A 4 -19.57 -0.56 16.36
CA LYS A 4 -18.21 -1.03 16.08
C LYS A 4 -17.28 0.14 15.81
N GLY A 5 -16.26 0.24 16.66
CA GLY A 5 -15.00 0.96 16.45
C GLY A 5 -15.01 2.38 16.96
N LYS A 6 -14.87 2.58 18.27
CA LYS A 6 -14.06 3.69 18.79
C LYS A 6 -12.62 3.20 18.82
N ILE A 7 -11.67 4.02 18.40
CA ILE A 7 -10.26 3.73 18.66
C ILE A 7 -10.08 3.96 20.15
N GLY A 8 -9.86 2.88 20.89
CA GLY A 8 -9.51 2.98 22.29
C GLY A 8 -8.11 3.56 22.42
N LEU A 9 -7.88 4.41 23.41
CA LEU A 9 -6.54 4.84 23.85
C LEU A 9 -5.53 3.66 23.96
N SER A 10 -6.03 2.43 24.15
CA SER A 10 -5.26 1.19 24.17
C SER A 10 -4.53 0.87 22.86
N GLU A 11 -5.10 1.17 21.69
CA GLU A 11 -4.48 0.85 20.39
C GLU A 11 -3.39 1.85 20.03
N ALA A 12 -3.60 3.13 20.33
CA ALA A 12 -2.59 4.18 20.22
C ALA A 12 -1.45 4.00 21.25
N SER A 13 -1.78 3.55 22.47
CA SER A 13 -0.77 3.14 23.46
C SER A 13 0.03 1.95 22.96
N ALA A 14 -0.59 0.92 22.38
CA ALA A 14 0.14 -0.21 21.83
C ALA A 14 1.10 0.20 20.70
N LEU A 15 0.74 1.19 19.86
CA LEU A 15 1.67 1.80 18.89
C LEU A 15 2.78 2.60 19.55
N LEU A 16 2.45 3.40 20.56
CA LEU A 16 3.45 4.17 21.28
C LEU A 16 4.41 3.23 22.01
N ASP A 17 3.92 2.18 22.66
CA ASP A 17 4.69 1.14 23.34
C ASP A 17 5.49 0.30 22.33
N LEU A 18 4.99 0.13 21.11
CA LEU A 18 5.73 -0.49 20.00
C LEU A 18 6.86 0.40 19.49
N VAL A 19 6.65 1.72 19.39
CA VAL A 19 7.66 2.70 18.94
C VAL A 19 8.64 3.09 20.05
N ILE A 20 8.19 3.12 21.31
CA ILE A 20 8.93 3.57 22.50
C ILE A 20 9.54 2.41 23.27
N GLY A 21 8.80 1.30 23.43
CA GLY A 21 9.17 0.12 24.19
C GLY A 21 9.94 -0.95 23.41
N ALA A 22 10.17 -0.74 22.11
CA ALA A 22 11.12 -1.52 21.32
C ALA A 22 12.56 -1.35 21.85
N GLN A 23 12.93 -2.15 22.85
CA GLN A 23 14.34 -2.44 23.19
C GLN A 23 14.86 -3.71 22.50
N GLY A 24 14.09 -4.27 21.56
CA GLY A 24 14.46 -5.43 20.74
C GLY A 24 14.39 -5.12 19.24
N SER A 25 14.98 -5.99 18.43
CA SER A 25 14.97 -5.83 16.96
C SER A 25 13.55 -5.93 16.39
N ALA A 26 13.27 -5.29 15.25
CA ALA A 26 11.97 -5.39 14.57
C ALA A 26 11.50 -6.85 14.37
N ASP A 27 12.43 -7.80 14.17
CA ASP A 27 12.15 -9.23 14.02
C ASP A 27 11.63 -9.90 15.30
N GLU A 28 11.99 -9.41 16.50
CA GLU A 28 11.50 -9.91 17.79
C GLU A 28 10.11 -9.36 18.13
N ILE A 29 9.82 -8.15 17.66
CA ILE A 29 8.54 -7.47 17.86
C ILE A 29 7.48 -8.01 16.88
N PHE A 30 7.91 -8.43 15.68
CA PHE A 30 7.05 -8.88 14.60
C PHE A 30 7.39 -10.30 14.13
N ASP A 31 7.06 -11.31 14.93
CA ASP A 31 7.01 -12.67 14.43
C ASP A 31 5.85 -12.81 13.42
N LEU A 32 6.17 -12.76 12.12
CA LEU A 32 5.19 -12.89 11.03
C LEU A 32 4.35 -14.15 11.13
N SER A 33 4.89 -15.23 11.70
CA SER A 33 4.14 -16.48 11.89
C SER A 33 3.01 -16.32 12.91
N LYS A 34 3.06 -15.27 13.73
CA LYS A 34 2.06 -14.93 14.75
C LYS A 34 1.11 -13.81 14.33
N LEU A 35 1.40 -13.07 13.24
CA LEU A 35 0.50 -12.05 12.76
C LEU A 35 -0.74 -12.69 12.11
N PRO A 36 -1.96 -12.28 12.48
CA PRO A 36 -3.17 -12.68 11.78
C PRO A 36 -3.08 -12.36 10.28
N ARG A 37 -3.45 -13.29 9.39
CA ARG A 37 -3.46 -13.10 7.92
C ARG A 37 -4.11 -11.78 7.47
N LYS A 38 -5.15 -11.32 8.17
CA LYS A 38 -5.84 -10.03 7.94
C LYS A 38 -4.94 -8.79 8.09
N MET A 39 -3.71 -8.96 8.61
CA MET A 39 -2.70 -7.93 8.82
C MET A 39 -1.50 -8.11 7.88
N MET A 40 -1.66 -8.90 6.82
CA MET A 40 -0.66 -9.07 5.77
C MET A 40 -1.24 -8.57 4.45
N GLU A 41 -0.49 -7.72 3.76
CA GLU A 41 -0.82 -7.27 2.40
C GLU A 41 0.05 -8.08 1.44
N ILE A 42 -0.58 -8.69 0.43
CA ILE A 42 0.13 -9.48 -0.57
C ILE A 42 -0.19 -8.85 -1.91
N GLU A 43 0.73 -8.05 -2.40
CA GLU A 43 0.61 -7.28 -3.65
C GLU A 43 1.85 -7.45 -4.51
N ARG A 44 1.71 -7.23 -5.82
CA ARG A 44 2.85 -6.87 -6.68
C ARG A 44 2.56 -5.56 -7.40
N LYS A 45 3.61 -4.74 -7.52
CA LYS A 45 3.60 -3.44 -8.20
C LYS A 45 4.44 -3.54 -9.47
N TYR A 46 4.00 -2.90 -10.55
CA TYR A 46 4.69 -2.91 -11.84
C TYR A 46 4.80 -1.48 -12.38
N TRP A 47 5.94 -1.14 -12.97
CA TRP A 47 6.14 0.12 -13.68
C TRP A 47 5.40 0.10 -15.01
N LEU A 48 4.54 1.08 -15.27
CA LEU A 48 4.04 1.33 -16.63
C LEU A 48 4.93 2.30 -17.40
N THR A 49 5.58 3.24 -16.70
CA THR A 49 6.45 4.24 -17.33
C THR A 49 7.76 4.42 -16.55
N PRO A 50 8.66 3.42 -16.51
CA PRO A 50 9.90 3.53 -15.74
C PRO A 50 10.81 4.69 -16.20
N ASN A 51 10.58 5.26 -17.40
CA ASN A 51 11.44 6.27 -18.03
C ASN A 51 10.78 7.62 -18.33
N GLY A 52 9.58 7.91 -17.80
CA GLY A 52 8.94 9.23 -17.97
C GLY A 52 8.34 9.47 -19.35
N GLU A 53 7.85 8.42 -20.01
CA GLU A 53 7.07 8.50 -21.25
C GLU A 53 5.74 9.26 -21.05
N ASN A 54 5.02 9.52 -22.15
CA ASN A 54 3.69 10.14 -22.10
C ASN A 54 2.70 9.27 -21.29
N THR A 55 2.53 9.62 -20.03
CA THR A 55 1.79 8.84 -19.03
C THR A 55 0.33 8.63 -19.39
N ASP A 56 -0.31 9.58 -20.08
CA ASP A 56 -1.72 9.48 -20.45
C ASP A 56 -1.96 8.40 -21.52
N LEU A 57 -1.08 8.37 -22.53
CA LEU A 57 -1.16 7.36 -23.61
C LEU A 57 -0.89 5.96 -23.05
N VAL A 58 0.11 5.81 -22.19
CA VAL A 58 0.47 4.51 -21.60
C VAL A 58 -0.66 3.97 -20.72
N ILE A 59 -1.28 4.81 -19.90
CA ILE A 59 -2.42 4.40 -19.08
C ILE A 59 -3.62 4.02 -19.95
N THR A 60 -3.90 4.81 -20.98
CA THR A 60 -5.04 4.54 -21.89
C THR A 60 -4.83 3.23 -22.64
N ASP A 61 -3.62 2.99 -23.15
CA ASP A 61 -3.25 1.74 -23.80
C ASP A 61 -3.38 0.55 -22.83
N PHE A 62 -2.84 0.68 -21.62
CA PHE A 62 -2.94 -0.37 -20.60
C PHE A 62 -4.40 -0.68 -20.25
N ILE A 63 -5.24 0.33 -19.99
CA ILE A 63 -6.66 0.14 -19.64
C ILE A 63 -7.42 -0.53 -20.80
N THR A 64 -7.11 -0.15 -22.04
CA THR A 64 -7.68 -0.80 -23.23
C THR A 64 -7.33 -2.28 -23.28
N ARG A 65 -6.03 -2.60 -23.20
CA ARG A 65 -5.54 -4.00 -23.20
C ARG A 65 -6.06 -4.80 -22.01
N PHE A 66 -6.16 -4.17 -20.84
CA PHE A 66 -6.73 -4.77 -19.64
C PHE A 66 -8.19 -5.19 -19.87
N GLY A 67 -9.02 -4.28 -20.38
CA GLY A 67 -10.43 -4.58 -20.66
C GLY A 67 -10.63 -5.70 -21.68
N GLU A 68 -9.78 -5.77 -22.71
CA GLU A 68 -9.79 -6.87 -23.69
C GLU A 68 -9.38 -8.20 -23.07
N ARG A 69 -8.33 -8.21 -22.24
CA ARG A 69 -7.86 -9.41 -21.55
C ARG A 69 -8.88 -9.96 -20.55
N LEU A 70 -9.50 -9.09 -19.77
CA LEU A 70 -10.58 -9.48 -18.86
C LEU A 70 -11.69 -10.23 -19.61
N LYS A 71 -12.13 -9.72 -20.75
CA LYS A 71 -13.15 -10.39 -21.59
C LYS A 71 -12.67 -11.74 -22.12
N HIS A 72 -11.43 -11.82 -22.60
CA HIS A 72 -10.87 -13.05 -23.15
C HIS A 72 -10.73 -14.16 -22.10
N CYS A 73 -10.33 -13.80 -20.88
CA CYS A 73 -10.16 -14.74 -19.76
C CYS A 73 -11.48 -15.02 -19.00
N GLY A 74 -12.59 -14.39 -19.38
CA GLY A 74 -13.87 -14.54 -18.68
C GLY A 74 -13.87 -13.94 -17.27
N ILE A 75 -13.00 -12.95 -17.01
CA ILE A 75 -12.93 -12.23 -15.74
C ILE A 75 -13.97 -11.10 -15.75
N THR A 76 -14.77 -11.01 -14.69
CA THR A 76 -15.78 -9.96 -14.53
C THR A 76 -15.25 -8.80 -13.70
N VAL A 77 -15.72 -7.59 -13.99
CA VAL A 77 -15.49 -6.40 -13.14
C VAL A 77 -16.68 -6.27 -12.20
N GLU A 78 -16.45 -6.53 -10.92
CA GLU A 78 -17.47 -6.43 -9.87
C GLU A 78 -17.66 -4.99 -9.41
N ARG A 79 -16.57 -4.20 -9.42
CA ARG A 79 -16.59 -2.79 -9.03
C ARG A 79 -15.50 -2.02 -9.78
N PHE A 80 -15.81 -0.79 -10.15
CA PHE A 80 -14.86 0.18 -10.67
C PHE A 80 -14.98 1.49 -9.89
N THR A 81 -13.86 2.09 -9.52
CA THR A 81 -13.89 3.37 -8.80
C THR A 81 -12.64 4.22 -9.13
N PRO A 82 -12.80 5.41 -9.73
CA PRO A 82 -11.71 6.36 -9.89
C PRO A 82 -11.37 6.98 -8.53
N PHE A 83 -10.11 7.35 -8.29
CA PHE A 83 -9.69 7.89 -7.01
C PHE A 83 -8.65 9.00 -7.14
N VAL A 84 -8.63 9.88 -6.14
CA VAL A 84 -7.58 10.87 -5.89
C VAL A 84 -7.30 10.88 -4.40
N GLY A 85 -6.03 10.85 -4.02
CA GLY A 85 -5.60 10.86 -2.63
C GLY A 85 -4.24 11.50 -2.45
N VAL A 86 -3.90 11.76 -1.20
CA VAL A 86 -2.61 12.30 -0.78
C VAL A 86 -2.09 11.42 0.35
N ASP A 87 -0.83 11.03 0.21
CA ASP A 87 -0.08 10.28 1.21
C ASP A 87 1.01 11.18 1.79
N GLN A 88 1.03 11.33 3.11
CA GLN A 88 2.14 11.91 3.84
C GLN A 88 2.96 10.78 4.46
N TYR A 89 4.23 10.71 4.09
CA TYR A 89 5.18 9.72 4.59
C TYR A 89 6.03 10.32 5.70
N TYR A 90 6.27 9.51 6.74
CA TYR A 90 7.22 9.76 7.80
C TYR A 90 8.15 8.55 7.86
N ILE A 91 9.36 8.71 7.36
CA ILE A 91 10.41 7.69 7.42
C ILE A 91 11.26 8.01 8.64
N MET A 92 11.23 7.11 9.62
CA MET A 92 11.92 7.28 10.88
C MET A 92 13.03 6.27 11.04
N GLU A 93 14.14 6.73 11.59
CA GLU A 93 15.22 5.86 12.06
C GLU A 93 15.25 5.93 13.59
N ARG A 94 15.32 4.76 14.24
CA ARG A 94 15.52 4.66 15.68
C ARG A 94 16.27 3.39 16.01
N GLY A 95 17.40 3.50 16.71
CA GLY A 95 18.16 2.32 17.16
C GLY A 95 18.70 1.46 16.02
N GLY A 96 18.84 2.03 14.81
CA GLY A 96 19.31 1.32 13.61
C GLY A 96 18.20 0.74 12.73
N ASP A 97 16.93 0.78 13.17
CA ASP A 97 15.79 0.28 12.41
C ASP A 97 15.04 1.42 11.71
N GLU A 98 14.54 1.15 10.49
CA GLU A 98 13.73 2.08 9.68
C GLU A 98 12.23 1.73 9.83
N PHE A 99 11.41 2.73 10.16
CA PHE A 99 9.95 2.61 10.25
C PHE A 99 9.28 3.57 9.28
N ILE A 100 8.31 3.09 8.50
CA ILE A 100 7.57 3.92 7.55
C ILE A 100 6.13 4.09 8.02
N PHE A 101 5.77 5.30 8.40
CA PHE A 101 4.39 5.69 8.66
C PHE A 101 3.83 6.40 7.43
N ARG A 102 2.62 6.03 7.03
CA ARG A 102 1.88 6.67 5.95
C ARG A 102 0.54 7.16 6.48
N TYR A 103 0.31 8.47 6.41
CA TYR A 103 -1.01 9.05 6.59
C TYR A 103 -1.65 9.33 5.24
N ARG A 104 -2.75 8.65 4.93
CA ARG A 104 -3.50 8.79 3.67
C ARG A 104 -4.78 9.58 3.89
N VAL A 105 -5.05 10.53 3.00
CA VAL A 105 -6.32 11.26 2.91
C VAL A 105 -6.90 11.11 1.50
N GLY A 106 -8.20 10.86 1.40
CA GLY A 106 -8.89 10.66 0.12
C GLY A 106 -8.90 9.20 -0.34
N ALA A 107 -8.73 8.96 -1.64
CA ALA A 107 -8.73 7.64 -2.28
C ALA A 107 -10.00 6.79 -2.01
N ASN A 108 -11.16 7.45 -1.95
CA ASN A 108 -12.48 6.86 -1.64
C ASN A 108 -12.55 6.08 -0.32
N ARG A 109 -11.69 6.44 0.64
CA ARG A 109 -11.63 5.81 1.96
C ARG A 109 -11.55 6.87 3.05
N SER A 110 -11.94 6.48 4.26
CA SER A 110 -11.65 7.29 5.44
C SER A 110 -10.14 7.43 5.59
N PRO A 111 -9.64 8.55 6.14
CA PRO A 111 -8.21 8.71 6.37
C PRO A 111 -7.62 7.58 7.19
N GLN A 112 -6.40 7.18 6.85
CA GLN A 112 -5.79 5.95 7.34
C GLN A 112 -4.35 6.22 7.74
N LEU A 113 -3.95 5.72 8.91
CA LEU A 113 -2.55 5.66 9.30
C LEU A 113 -2.08 4.22 9.11
N THR A 114 -1.11 4.01 8.26
CA THR A 114 -0.50 2.70 8.04
C THR A 114 0.92 2.74 8.55
N VAL A 115 1.33 1.70 9.28
CA VAL A 115 2.73 1.45 9.59
C VAL A 115 3.19 0.27 8.73
N LYS A 116 4.24 0.50 7.93
CA LYS A 116 4.84 -0.52 7.07
C LYS A 116 6.18 -0.93 7.67
N PHE A 117 6.38 -2.24 7.79
CA PHE A 117 7.63 -2.84 8.25
C PHE A 117 8.24 -3.61 7.07
N GLN A 118 9.48 -3.28 6.69
CA GLN A 118 10.17 -3.97 5.59
C GLN A 118 10.86 -5.21 6.17
N LEU A 119 10.29 -6.39 5.92
CA LEU A 119 10.81 -7.66 6.42
C LEU A 119 11.54 -8.37 5.27
N ASN A 120 12.83 -8.09 5.12
CA ASN A 120 13.78 -8.72 4.20
C ASN A 120 13.51 -8.61 2.67
N LYS A 121 14.62 -8.46 1.92
CA LYS A 121 14.66 -8.34 0.45
C LYS A 121 14.49 -9.72 -0.20
N GLY A 122 13.29 -10.04 -0.66
CA GLY A 122 12.99 -11.21 -1.50
C GLY A 122 12.21 -10.82 -2.75
N SER A 123 12.24 -11.66 -3.79
CA SER A 123 11.65 -11.39 -5.11
C SER A 123 10.11 -11.32 -5.12
N ASN A 124 9.46 -11.76 -4.05
CA ASN A 124 8.03 -11.55 -3.80
C ASN A 124 7.89 -10.53 -2.67
N MET A 125 7.24 -9.40 -2.93
CA MET A 125 6.99 -8.38 -1.91
C MET A 125 5.85 -8.78 -0.98
N VAL A 126 6.08 -9.82 -0.18
CA VAL A 126 5.25 -10.04 1.00
C VAL A 126 5.62 -8.97 2.01
N ARG A 127 4.72 -8.02 2.24
CA ARG A 127 4.93 -6.94 3.21
C ARG A 127 4.08 -7.20 4.44
N GLY A 128 4.72 -7.12 5.61
CA GLY A 128 3.99 -6.93 6.85
C GLY A 128 3.44 -5.51 6.86
N GLU A 129 2.12 -5.35 6.71
CA GLU A 129 1.47 -4.05 6.77
C GLU A 129 0.49 -4.00 7.95
N LEU A 130 0.81 -3.17 8.94
CA LEU A 130 -0.12 -2.85 10.01
C LEU A 130 -0.98 -1.66 9.55
N ASN A 131 -2.12 -1.98 8.95
CA ASN A 131 -3.12 -1.00 8.56
C ASN A 131 -3.98 -0.62 9.77
N LEU A 132 -3.83 0.60 10.28
CA LEU A 132 -4.65 1.12 11.37
C LEU A 132 -5.67 2.08 10.77
N SER A 133 -6.92 1.62 10.74
CA SER A 133 -8.03 2.46 10.34
C SER A 133 -8.23 3.54 11.40
N VAL A 134 -7.72 4.75 11.16
CA VAL A 134 -7.93 5.89 12.05
C VAL A 134 -9.29 6.48 11.75
N LYS A 135 -10.28 6.27 12.62
CA LYS A 135 -11.56 6.96 12.46
C LYS A 135 -11.36 8.45 12.71
N TYR A 136 -11.82 9.22 11.74
CA TYR A 136 -11.70 10.66 11.61
C TYR A 136 -12.55 11.38 12.66
N GLU A 137 -12.12 11.38 13.92
CA GLU A 137 -12.72 12.28 14.90
C GLU A 137 -11.84 13.51 15.16
N ASP A 138 -10.55 13.50 14.77
CA ASP A 138 -9.70 14.68 14.92
C ASP A 138 -8.37 14.61 14.12
N PRO A 139 -8.27 15.26 12.94
CA PRO A 139 -7.02 15.37 12.18
C PRO A 139 -5.88 16.03 12.96
N GLU A 140 -6.20 16.96 13.88
CA GLU A 140 -5.19 17.64 14.70
C GLU A 140 -4.52 16.65 15.66
N LYS A 141 -5.28 15.68 16.20
CA LYS A 141 -4.72 14.60 17.03
C LYS A 141 -3.78 13.69 16.25
N ILE A 142 -4.07 13.40 14.97
CA ILE A 142 -3.19 12.61 14.11
C ILE A 142 -1.89 13.38 13.85
N GLY A 143 -2.00 14.67 13.51
CA GLY A 143 -0.84 15.55 13.34
C GLY A 143 0.01 15.63 14.61
N ALA A 144 -0.62 15.79 15.78
CA ALA A 144 0.06 15.81 17.08
C ALA A 144 0.73 14.46 17.39
N PHE A 145 0.06 13.34 17.13
CA PHE A 145 0.63 12.00 17.31
C PHE A 145 1.87 11.80 16.43
N LEU A 146 1.78 12.16 15.14
CA LEU A 146 2.90 12.07 14.20
C LEU A 146 4.05 13.01 14.59
N ALA A 147 3.76 14.18 15.15
CA ALA A 147 4.77 15.09 15.67
C ALA A 147 5.49 14.52 16.91
N VAL A 148 4.76 13.91 17.84
CA VAL A 148 5.35 13.20 18.99
C VAL A 148 6.24 12.06 18.52
N ILE A 149 5.74 11.25 17.59
CA ILE A 149 6.49 10.16 16.98
C ILE A 149 7.78 10.69 16.34
N ALA A 150 7.70 11.72 15.50
CA ALA A 150 8.87 12.31 14.85
C ALA A 150 9.90 12.86 15.84
N ALA A 151 9.46 13.41 16.98
CA ALA A 151 10.34 13.90 18.04
C ALA A 151 11.08 12.79 18.82
N LEU A 152 10.62 11.54 18.71
CA LEU A 152 11.21 10.37 19.37
C LEU A 152 12.18 9.59 18.47
N ALA A 153 12.30 9.96 17.19
CA ALA A 153 13.22 9.33 16.26
C ALA A 153 14.63 9.91 16.38
N ASP A 154 15.64 9.11 16.03
CA ASP A 154 17.01 9.62 15.83
C ASP A 154 17.05 10.52 14.59
N SER A 155 16.29 10.15 13.56
CA SER A 155 16.06 10.96 12.36
C SER A 155 14.64 10.76 11.80
N CYS A 156 14.07 11.79 11.19
CA CYS A 156 12.75 11.71 10.56
C CYS A 156 12.71 12.50 9.25
N LYS A 157 12.39 11.81 8.14
CA LYS A 157 12.15 12.42 6.83
C LYS A 157 10.65 12.47 6.56
N ILE A 158 10.18 13.63 6.11
CA ILE A 158 8.77 13.87 5.82
C ILE A 158 8.63 14.33 4.38
N PHE A 159 7.73 13.70 3.64
CA PHE A 159 7.35 14.16 2.31
C PHE A 159 5.91 13.76 1.98
N THR A 160 5.35 14.47 1.01
CA THR A 160 3.97 14.28 0.58
C THR A 160 3.94 13.85 -0.88
N VAL A 161 3.12 12.84 -1.15
CA VAL A 161 2.91 12.26 -2.47
C VAL A 161 1.44 12.38 -2.82
N GLN A 162 1.15 12.89 -4.02
CA GLN A 162 -0.19 12.83 -4.59
C GLN A 162 -0.35 11.53 -5.37
N GLN A 163 -1.54 10.94 -5.31
CA GLN A 163 -1.91 9.77 -6.09
C GLN A 163 -3.27 9.98 -6.76
N SER A 164 -3.41 9.50 -7.99
CA SER A 164 -4.70 9.43 -8.67
C SER A 164 -4.74 8.27 -9.64
N GLY A 165 -5.92 7.70 -9.85
CA GLY A 165 -6.02 6.54 -10.71
C GLY A 165 -7.37 5.87 -10.66
N ASN A 166 -7.36 4.58 -10.96
CA ASN A 166 -8.53 3.74 -11.10
C ASN A 166 -8.33 2.44 -10.34
N ILE A 167 -9.36 2.01 -9.63
CA ILE A 167 -9.42 0.75 -8.91
C ILE A 167 -10.46 -0.13 -9.58
N TRP A 168 -10.10 -1.37 -9.90
CA TRP A 168 -11.01 -2.41 -10.35
C TRP A 168 -11.00 -3.56 -9.37
N ILE A 169 -12.18 -3.95 -8.89
CA ILE A 169 -12.36 -5.25 -8.24
C ILE A 169 -12.83 -6.22 -9.31
N THR A 170 -12.01 -7.22 -9.56
CA THR A 170 -12.26 -8.23 -10.59
C THR A 170 -12.49 -9.60 -9.97
N LYS A 171 -13.23 -10.45 -10.67
CA LYS A 171 -13.51 -11.82 -10.25
C LYS A 171 -13.21 -12.79 -11.38
N SER A 172 -12.28 -13.71 -11.13
CA SER A 172 -11.95 -14.77 -12.09
C SER A 172 -13.05 -15.84 -12.14
N PRO A 173 -13.08 -16.69 -13.20
CA PRO A 173 -13.96 -17.86 -13.26
C PRO A 173 -13.81 -18.81 -12.05
N ALA A 174 -12.61 -18.88 -11.46
CA ALA A 174 -12.33 -19.66 -10.26
C ALA A 174 -12.86 -19.00 -8.96
N GLY A 175 -13.43 -17.78 -9.05
CA GLY A 175 -13.99 -17.05 -7.92
C GLY A 175 -12.97 -16.27 -7.08
N ASN A 176 -11.71 -16.16 -7.53
CA ASN A 176 -10.71 -15.31 -6.87
C ASN A 176 -11.09 -13.84 -7.09
N LEU A 177 -11.08 -13.05 -6.00
CA LEU A 177 -11.30 -11.60 -6.04
C LEU A 177 -9.96 -10.90 -6.02
N VAL A 178 -9.73 -10.02 -6.99
CA VAL A 178 -8.46 -9.31 -7.16
C VAL A 178 -8.74 -7.82 -7.35
N GLU A 179 -8.10 -7.00 -6.52
CA GLU A 179 -7.99 -5.56 -6.73
C GLU A 179 -6.84 -5.30 -7.71
N VAL A 180 -7.16 -4.62 -8.82
CA VAL A 180 -6.18 -4.09 -9.76
C VAL A 180 -6.24 -2.58 -9.67
N VAL A 181 -5.10 -1.94 -9.42
CA VAL A 181 -5.02 -0.47 -9.30
C VAL A 181 -4.08 0.05 -10.37
N VAL A 182 -4.56 0.92 -11.24
CA VAL A 182 -3.71 1.65 -12.20
C VAL A 182 -3.67 3.10 -11.77
N TYR A 183 -2.50 3.60 -11.42
CA TYR A 183 -2.39 4.91 -10.80
C TYR A 183 -1.13 5.67 -11.17
N ARG A 184 -1.23 6.98 -11.03
CA ARG A 184 -0.16 7.96 -11.15
C ARG A 184 0.22 8.44 -9.78
N THR A 185 1.49 8.77 -9.58
CA THR A 185 1.97 9.25 -8.31
C THR A 185 3.17 10.17 -8.48
N ALA A 186 3.22 11.25 -7.70
CA ALA A 186 4.31 12.21 -7.72
C ALA A 186 4.49 12.84 -6.34
N ARG A 187 5.74 13.11 -5.95
CA ARG A 187 6.03 13.95 -4.79
C ARG A 187 5.56 15.39 -5.07
N ILE A 188 4.89 16.00 -4.09
CA ILE A 188 4.38 17.37 -4.20
C ILE A 188 5.46 18.39 -3.82
N SER A 189 6.35 18.04 -2.88
CA SER A 189 7.39 18.94 -2.38
C SER A 189 8.67 18.20 -1.95
N PRO A 190 9.83 18.47 -2.59
CA PRO A 190 9.93 19.09 -3.92
C PRO A 190 9.09 18.35 -4.97
N PRO A 191 8.56 19.03 -6.00
CA PRO A 191 7.90 18.35 -7.12
C PRO A 191 8.87 17.39 -7.81
N GLU A 192 8.47 16.14 -7.93
CA GLU A 192 9.24 15.11 -8.65
C GLU A 192 8.50 14.61 -9.89
N ARG A 193 9.18 13.75 -10.67
CA ARG A 193 8.61 13.13 -11.86
C ARG A 193 7.35 12.34 -11.52
N LEU A 194 6.37 12.41 -12.40
CA LEU A 194 5.18 11.57 -12.34
C LEU A 194 5.56 10.13 -12.70
N GLU A 195 5.29 9.21 -11.79
CA GLU A 195 5.44 7.79 -12.00
C GLU A 195 4.07 7.12 -12.19
N VAL A 196 4.03 6.04 -12.96
CA VAL A 196 2.80 5.28 -13.24
C VAL A 196 3.00 3.83 -12.91
N PHE A 197 2.04 3.27 -12.17
CA PHE A 197 2.08 1.91 -11.68
C PHE A 197 0.80 1.14 -11.98
N VAL A 198 0.95 -0.18 -12.00
CA VAL A 198 -0.13 -1.14 -11.74
C VAL A 198 0.17 -1.88 -10.45
N GLU A 199 -0.82 -2.01 -9.58
CA GLU A 199 -0.80 -2.94 -8.44
C GLU A 199 -1.83 -4.04 -8.64
N VAL A 200 -1.49 -5.26 -8.20
CA VAL A 200 -2.37 -6.42 -8.20
C VAL A 200 -2.39 -7.02 -6.80
N GLU A 201 -3.56 -7.06 -6.17
CA GLU A 201 -3.76 -7.53 -4.79
C GLU A 201 -4.95 -8.50 -4.69
N PRO A 202 -4.73 -9.78 -4.32
CA PRO A 202 -5.80 -10.73 -4.05
C PRO A 202 -6.53 -10.42 -2.73
N LEU A 203 -7.84 -10.20 -2.79
CA LEU A 203 -8.65 -9.77 -1.65
C LEU A 203 -9.19 -10.91 -0.78
N ASN A 204 -9.32 -12.13 -1.34
CA ASN A 204 -9.98 -13.26 -0.67
C ASN A 204 -9.08 -14.48 -0.46
N SER A 205 -7.75 -14.30 -0.50
CA SER A 205 -6.82 -15.41 -0.26
C SER A 205 -6.41 -15.52 1.21
N ASP A 206 -6.80 -16.62 1.84
CA ASP A 206 -6.44 -16.99 3.22
C ASP A 206 -4.99 -17.47 3.37
N LYS A 207 -4.37 -17.93 2.27
CA LYS A 207 -2.99 -18.43 2.23
C LYS A 207 -2.09 -17.56 1.36
N ILE A 208 -0.82 -17.44 1.76
CA ILE A 208 0.19 -16.67 1.02
C ILE A 208 0.41 -17.28 -0.37
N ASP A 209 0.69 -18.58 -0.46
CA ASP A 209 0.97 -19.26 -1.73
C ASP A 209 -0.19 -19.13 -2.73
N ARG A 210 -1.43 -19.16 -2.25
CA ARG A 210 -2.61 -18.96 -3.10
C ARG A 210 -2.73 -17.52 -3.59
N ALA A 211 -2.37 -16.54 -2.75
CA ALA A 211 -2.34 -15.14 -3.15
C ALA A 211 -1.27 -14.93 -4.22
N VAL A 212 -0.07 -15.45 -4.00
CA VAL A 212 1.04 -15.39 -4.97
C VAL A 212 0.65 -16.05 -6.30
N ALA A 213 0.08 -17.25 -6.28
CA ALA A 213 -0.39 -17.91 -7.50
C ALA A 213 -1.45 -17.10 -8.25
N THR A 214 -2.36 -16.44 -7.52
CA THR A 214 -3.36 -15.54 -8.14
C THR A 214 -2.70 -14.33 -8.80
N ILE A 215 -1.65 -13.78 -8.17
CA ILE A 215 -0.87 -12.68 -8.76
C ILE A 215 -0.11 -13.16 -10.00
N ASP A 216 0.51 -14.35 -9.97
CA ASP A 216 1.23 -14.93 -11.11
C ASP A 216 0.29 -15.12 -12.33
N GLU A 217 -0.95 -15.57 -12.09
CA GLU A 217 -1.97 -15.68 -13.13
C GLU A 217 -2.28 -14.32 -13.77
N TYR A 218 -2.56 -13.30 -12.95
CA TYR A 218 -2.82 -11.94 -13.44
C TYR A 218 -1.60 -11.33 -14.13
N GLU A 219 -0.39 -11.54 -13.61
CA GLU A 219 0.85 -11.05 -14.24
C GLU A 219 0.99 -11.57 -15.68
N LYS A 220 0.72 -12.86 -15.87
CA LYS A 220 0.74 -13.51 -17.19
C LYS A 220 -0.37 -13.00 -18.10
N GLU A 221 -1.60 -12.91 -17.61
CA GLU A 221 -2.76 -12.46 -18.40
C GLU A 221 -2.62 -10.99 -18.84
N LEU A 222 -2.07 -10.15 -17.96
CA LEU A 222 -1.87 -8.73 -18.18
C LEU A 222 -0.54 -8.39 -18.84
N GLN A 223 0.30 -9.40 -19.10
CA GLN A 223 1.62 -9.23 -19.72
C GLN A 223 2.50 -8.23 -18.97
N LEU A 224 2.49 -8.31 -17.64
CA LEU A 224 3.25 -7.43 -16.74
C LEU A 224 4.68 -7.91 -16.51
N GLY A 225 5.07 -9.04 -17.10
CA GLY A 225 6.40 -9.63 -16.96
C GLY A 225 7.52 -8.67 -17.34
N GLY A 226 8.56 -8.60 -16.50
CA GLY A 226 9.72 -7.72 -16.70
C GLY A 226 9.51 -6.26 -16.24
N LEU A 227 8.32 -5.90 -15.76
CA LEU A 227 8.01 -4.55 -15.26
C LEU A 227 7.96 -4.46 -13.73
N LEU A 228 8.35 -5.53 -13.02
CA LEU A 228 8.23 -5.61 -11.57
C LEU A 228 8.94 -4.43 -10.88
N CYS A 229 8.19 -3.75 -10.01
CA CYS A 229 8.68 -2.70 -9.13
C CYS A 229 8.90 -3.27 -7.73
N GLU A 230 10.16 -3.50 -7.37
CA GLU A 230 10.56 -3.97 -6.04
C GLU A 230 10.58 -2.85 -4.99
N LYS A 231 10.36 -1.59 -5.40
CA LYS A 231 10.36 -0.43 -4.50
C LYS A 231 8.95 -0.09 -4.02
N SER A 232 8.85 0.34 -2.77
CA SER A 232 7.70 1.07 -2.26
C SER A 232 7.68 2.51 -2.81
N ILE A 233 6.52 3.15 -2.77
CA ILE A 233 6.39 4.58 -3.09
C ILE A 233 7.30 5.43 -2.19
N ALA A 234 7.44 5.03 -0.92
CA ALA A 234 8.35 5.69 0.00
C ALA A 234 9.81 5.59 -0.46
N GLU A 235 10.28 4.41 -0.88
CA GLU A 235 11.64 4.22 -1.40
C GLU A 235 11.91 4.91 -2.74
N ILE A 236 10.87 5.17 -3.54
CA ILE A 236 10.98 5.87 -4.83
C ILE A 236 11.22 7.36 -4.61
N PHE A 237 10.51 7.99 -3.67
CA PHE A 237 10.49 9.45 -3.48
C PHE A 237 11.27 9.96 -2.25
N ARG A 238 11.97 9.08 -1.53
CA ARG A 238 12.76 9.45 -0.32
C ARG A 238 14.06 10.19 -0.62
#